data_AF-A0A066Z079-F1
#
_entry.id   AF-A0A066Z079-F1
#
_cell.length_a   1.000
_cell.length_b   1.000
_cell.length_c   1.000
_cell.angle_alpha   90.00
_cell.angle_beta   90.00
_cell.angle_gamma   90.00
#
_symmetry.space_group_name_H-M   'P 1'
#
loop_
_entity.id
_entity.type
_entity.pdbx_description
1 polymer ?
#
loop_
_entity_poly.entity_id
_entity_poly.type
_entity_poly.pdbx_seq_one_letter_code
_entity_poly.pdbx_strand_id
1 'polypeptide(L)'
;MPTATQDHLPGLEAVRLLVLPDPRAPRPPTIQERFEQFHELNPWVLADLERLAADCIEARFSKISIGMLFELVRYSYGRATLGGDDFRLNNDFRSRYARLLIERHPEWAPRIEVRALRSD
;
A
#
# COMPACT_ATOMS: atom_id res chain seq x y z
N MET A 1 32.09 4.15 14.63
CA MET A 1 30.64 4.30 14.81
C MET A 1 30.02 4.29 13.41
N PRO A 2 29.26 3.27 12.99
CA PRO A 2 28.57 3.37 11.71
C PRO A 2 27.35 4.27 11.93
N THR A 3 27.43 5.47 11.39
CA THR A 3 26.29 6.36 11.20
C THR A 3 25.29 5.60 10.34
N ALA A 4 24.18 5.18 10.92
CA ALA A 4 23.05 4.70 10.14
C ALA A 4 22.57 5.90 9.30
N THR A 5 23.08 5.99 8.07
CA THR A 5 22.46 6.80 7.04
C THR A 5 21.09 6.17 6.84
N GLN A 6 20.07 6.77 7.44
CA GLN A 6 18.70 6.52 6.98
C GLN A 6 18.67 7.05 5.56
N ASP A 7 18.98 6.19 4.60
CA ASP A 7 18.70 6.43 3.20
C ASP A 7 17.22 6.77 3.12
N HIS A 8 16.97 8.04 2.85
CA HIS A 8 15.71 8.55 2.37
C HIS A 8 15.31 7.63 1.22
N LEU A 9 14.20 6.88 1.34
CA LEU A 9 13.70 6.02 0.27
C LEU A 9 13.54 6.87 -1.00
N PRO A 10 14.45 6.77 -1.99
CA PRO A 10 14.44 7.66 -3.13
C PRO A 10 13.28 7.25 -4.06
N GLY A 11 12.48 8.23 -4.50
CA GLY A 11 11.41 8.00 -5.49
C GLY A 11 9.98 8.24 -5.02
N LEU A 12 9.75 8.71 -3.79
CA LEU A 12 8.42 8.98 -3.24
C LEU A 12 8.09 10.49 -3.17
N GLU A 13 8.70 11.28 -4.06
CA GLU A 13 8.72 12.76 -4.02
C GLU A 13 7.53 13.41 -4.75
N ALA A 14 6.73 12.63 -5.47
CA ALA A 14 5.58 13.18 -6.21
C ALA A 14 4.37 13.31 -5.28
N VAL A 15 4.02 14.55 -4.91
CA VAL A 15 2.77 14.87 -4.22
C VAL A 15 1.60 14.43 -5.11
N ARG A 16 1.01 13.27 -4.82
CA ARG A 16 -0.09 12.69 -5.60
C ARG A 16 -1.37 12.73 -4.79
N LEU A 17 -2.33 13.59 -5.15
CA LEU A 17 -3.59 13.69 -4.39
C LEU A 17 -4.34 12.36 -4.38
N LEU A 18 -4.74 11.92 -3.19
CA LEU A 18 -5.58 10.73 -3.01
C LEU A 18 -7.01 11.09 -3.44
N VAL A 19 -7.54 10.42 -4.46
CA VAL A 19 -8.92 10.65 -4.93
C VAL A 19 -9.85 9.57 -4.34
N LEU A 20 -10.89 10.01 -3.64
CA LEU A 20 -11.94 9.16 -3.08
C LEU A 20 -13.10 9.00 -4.08
N PRO A 21 -13.73 7.81 -4.16
CA PRO A 21 -14.88 7.61 -5.03
C PRO A 21 -16.09 8.46 -4.62
N ASP A 22 -16.89 8.89 -5.62
CA ASP A 22 -18.11 9.69 -5.42
C ASP A 22 -19.13 8.91 -4.55
N PRO A 23 -19.62 9.48 -3.44
CA PRO A 23 -20.59 8.82 -2.56
C PRO A 23 -21.99 8.64 -3.18
N ARG A 24 -22.28 9.21 -4.36
CA ARG A 24 -23.62 9.22 -4.97
C ARG A 24 -23.97 7.96 -5.78
N ALA A 25 -23.58 6.79 -5.31
CA ALA A 25 -23.99 5.53 -5.93
C ALA A 25 -25.43 5.14 -5.52
N PRO A 26 -26.28 4.64 -6.44
CA PRO A 26 -27.67 4.28 -6.15
C PRO A 26 -27.82 3.09 -5.19
N ARG A 27 -26.76 2.34 -4.94
CA ARG A 27 -26.66 1.32 -3.88
C ARG A 27 -25.31 1.41 -3.17
N PRO A 28 -25.20 1.03 -1.89
CA PRO A 28 -23.91 0.97 -1.21
C PRO A 28 -22.97 0.03 -1.98
N PRO A 29 -21.81 0.51 -2.46
CA PRO A 29 -20.87 -0.31 -3.20
C PRO A 29 -20.22 -1.36 -2.27
N THR A 30 -19.99 -2.55 -2.81
CA THR A 30 -19.28 -3.62 -2.11
C THR A 30 -17.84 -3.19 -1.81
N ILE A 31 -17.18 -3.87 -0.85
CA ILE A 31 -15.75 -3.63 -0.57
C ILE A 31 -14.90 -3.88 -1.82
N GLN A 32 -15.32 -4.75 -2.75
CA GLN A 32 -14.66 -4.98 -4.05
C GLN A 32 -14.76 -3.76 -4.96
N GLU A 33 -15.97 -3.28 -5.21
CA GLU A 33 -16.19 -2.11 -6.06
C GLU A 33 -15.49 -0.86 -5.51
N ARG A 34 -15.52 -0.66 -4.18
CA ARG A 34 -14.79 0.45 -3.52
C ARG A 34 -13.28 0.33 -3.69
N PHE A 35 -12.75 -0.90 -3.68
CA PHE A 35 -11.33 -1.16 -3.89
C PHE A 35 -10.93 -0.88 -5.33
N GLU A 36 -11.71 -1.36 -6.30
CA GLU A 36 -11.45 -1.16 -7.74
C GLU A 36 -11.45 0.32 -8.08
N GLN A 37 -12.50 1.06 -7.67
CA GLN A 37 -12.56 2.50 -7.86
C GLN A 37 -11.38 3.22 -7.21
N PHE A 38 -11.03 2.85 -5.97
CA PHE A 38 -9.86 3.43 -5.31
C PHE A 38 -8.56 3.12 -6.05
N HIS A 39 -8.40 1.89 -6.55
CA HIS A 39 -7.20 1.45 -7.25
C HIS A 39 -7.06 2.13 -8.62
N GLU A 40 -8.14 2.25 -9.37
CA GLU A 40 -8.19 2.97 -10.66
C GLU A 40 -7.86 4.45 -10.49
N LEU A 41 -8.35 5.07 -9.43
CA LEU A 41 -8.09 6.47 -9.12
C LEU A 41 -6.68 6.70 -8.54
N ASN A 42 -6.08 5.68 -7.91
CA ASN A 42 -4.80 5.78 -7.22
C ASN A 42 -3.85 4.62 -7.63
N PRO A 43 -3.53 4.46 -8.93
CA PRO A 43 -2.70 3.34 -9.40
C PRO A 43 -1.28 3.40 -8.84
N TRP A 44 -0.83 4.60 -8.46
CA TRP A 44 0.45 4.85 -7.81
C TRP A 44 0.61 4.12 -6.46
N VAL A 45 -0.50 3.84 -5.75
CA VAL A 45 -0.44 3.09 -4.48
C VAL A 45 0.09 1.68 -4.74
N LEU A 46 -0.38 1.01 -5.80
CA LEU A 46 0.13 -0.32 -6.14
C LEU A 46 1.61 -0.25 -6.54
N ALA A 47 1.99 0.73 -7.34
CA ALA A 47 3.38 0.89 -7.79
C ALA A 47 4.34 1.08 -6.61
N ASP A 48 3.97 1.90 -5.61
CA ASP A 48 4.78 2.08 -4.41
C ASP A 48 4.84 0.80 -3.55
N LEU A 49 3.73 0.07 -3.45
CA LEU A 49 3.72 -1.22 -2.76
C LEU A 49 4.59 -2.26 -3.45
N GLU A 50 4.57 -2.33 -4.79
CA GLU A 50 5.44 -3.19 -5.59
C GLU A 50 6.91 -2.83 -5.39
N ARG A 51 7.25 -1.54 -5.43
CA ARG A 51 8.61 -1.06 -5.21
C ARG A 51 9.11 -1.42 -3.81
N LEU A 52 8.33 -1.14 -2.78
CA LEU A 52 8.69 -1.46 -1.40
C LEU A 52 8.80 -2.97 -1.15
N ALA A 53 7.93 -3.78 -1.78
CA ALA A 53 8.01 -5.22 -1.70
C ALA A 53 9.29 -5.75 -2.35
N ALA A 54 9.64 -5.25 -3.54
CA ALA A 54 10.89 -5.58 -4.21
C ALA A 54 12.11 -5.20 -3.35
N ASP A 55 12.14 -3.98 -2.79
CA ASP A 55 13.21 -3.51 -1.90
C ASP A 55 13.40 -4.47 -0.70
N CYS A 56 12.29 -4.93 -0.09
CA CYS A 56 12.34 -5.88 1.02
C CYS A 56 12.88 -7.26 0.60
N ILE A 57 12.53 -7.73 -0.59
CA ILE A 57 13.00 -9.02 -1.12
C ILE A 57 14.50 -8.94 -1.43
N GLU A 58 14.95 -7.86 -2.05
CA GLU A 58 16.37 -7.59 -2.29
C GLU A 58 17.15 -7.55 -0.97
N ALA A 59 16.60 -6.86 0.03
CA ALA A 59 17.13 -6.82 1.41
C ALA A 59 16.98 -8.13 2.19
N ARG A 60 16.49 -9.22 1.56
CA ARG A 60 16.35 -10.57 2.13
C ARG A 60 15.44 -10.67 3.36
N PHE A 61 14.43 -9.80 3.46
CA PHE A 61 13.44 -9.92 4.51
C PHE A 61 12.77 -11.30 4.49
N SER A 62 12.70 -11.94 5.64
CA SER A 62 12.12 -13.28 5.76
C SER A 62 10.62 -13.28 5.46
N LYS A 63 9.92 -12.23 5.90
CA LYS A 63 8.49 -12.03 5.72
C LYS A 63 8.14 -10.56 5.54
N ILE A 64 7.16 -10.30 4.67
CA ILE A 64 6.71 -8.96 4.30
C ILE A 64 5.21 -8.89 4.59
N SER A 65 4.81 -8.04 5.54
CA SER A 65 3.38 -7.84 5.82
C SER A 65 2.83 -6.68 4.99
N ILE A 66 1.64 -6.84 4.44
CA ILE A 66 0.97 -5.75 3.71
C ILE A 66 0.71 -4.54 4.61
N GLY A 67 0.52 -4.76 5.91
CA GLY A 67 0.39 -3.69 6.90
C GLY A 67 1.65 -2.83 6.97
N MET A 68 2.83 -3.44 7.03
CA MET A 68 4.11 -2.72 7.03
C MET A 68 4.28 -1.89 5.76
N LEU A 69 4.02 -2.47 4.58
CA LEU A 69 4.12 -1.74 3.32
C LEU A 69 3.18 -0.53 3.29
N PHE A 70 1.95 -0.69 3.80
CA PHE A 70 0.98 0.40 3.91
C PHE A 70 1.47 1.51 4.84
N GLU A 71 2.02 1.17 6.00
CA GLU A 71 2.57 2.19 6.92
C GLU A 71 3.74 2.95 6.31
N LEU A 72 4.59 2.29 5.51
CA LEU A 72 5.68 2.95 4.78
C LEU A 72 5.15 3.92 3.71
N VAL A 73 4.13 3.52 2.95
CA VAL A 73 3.45 4.43 2.00
C VAL A 73 2.82 5.61 2.74
N ARG A 74 2.13 5.36 3.87
CA ARG A 74 1.55 6.43 4.70
C ARG A 74 2.61 7.39 5.24
N TYR A 75 3.71 6.87 5.75
CA TYR A 75 4.83 7.68 6.24
C TYR A 75 5.39 8.56 5.14
N SER A 76 5.66 7.99 3.97
CA SER A 76 6.20 8.75 2.86
C SER A 76 5.24 9.82 2.35
N TYR A 77 3.96 9.47 2.23
CA TYR A 77 2.93 10.41 1.84
C TYR A 77 2.81 11.56 2.83
N GLY A 78 2.74 11.27 4.13
CA GLY A 78 2.63 12.28 5.18
C GLY A 78 3.83 13.23 5.21
N ARG A 79 5.04 12.75 4.86
CA ARG A 79 6.20 13.62 4.64
C ARG A 79 6.05 14.51 3.40
N ALA A 80 5.55 13.95 2.30
CA ALA A 80 5.36 14.68 1.04
C ALA A 80 4.24 15.74 1.12
N THR A 81 3.20 15.51 1.94
CA THR A 81 2.04 16.40 2.03
C THR A 81 2.06 17.41 3.19
N LEU A 82 3.22 17.62 3.84
CA LEU A 82 3.43 18.64 4.88
C LEU A 82 2.27 18.73 5.91
N GLY A 83 1.73 17.60 6.35
CA GLY A 83 0.69 17.56 7.39
C GLY A 83 -0.75 17.80 6.90
N GLY A 84 -1.04 17.66 5.60
CA GLY A 84 -2.42 17.60 5.12
C GLY A 84 -3.12 16.30 5.57
N ASP A 85 -4.11 16.43 6.45
CA ASP A 85 -4.83 15.37 7.19
C ASP A 85 -5.64 14.34 6.36
N ASP A 86 -5.60 14.39 5.02
CA ASP A 86 -6.56 13.65 4.18
C ASP A 86 -6.07 12.28 3.68
N PHE A 87 -4.86 11.83 4.04
CA PHE A 87 -4.40 10.49 3.66
C PHE A 87 -4.98 9.38 4.54
N ARG A 88 -6.24 9.04 4.30
CA ARG A 88 -6.90 7.89 4.93
C ARG A 88 -6.88 6.67 4.02
N LEU A 89 -5.68 6.16 3.75
CA LEU A 89 -5.53 4.88 3.05
C LEU A 89 -6.24 3.79 3.89
N ASN A 90 -7.36 3.28 3.36
CA ASN A 90 -8.31 2.49 4.13
C ASN A 90 -7.72 1.09 4.42
N ASN A 91 -7.80 0.67 5.69
CA ASN A 91 -7.37 -0.65 6.13
C ASN A 91 -8.12 -1.78 5.40
N ASP A 92 -9.36 -1.52 4.98
CA ASP A 92 -10.22 -2.48 4.27
C ASP A 92 -9.57 -3.02 2.98
N PHE A 93 -8.68 -2.25 2.35
CA PHE A 93 -8.07 -2.59 1.07
C PHE A 93 -6.77 -3.39 1.19
N ARG A 94 -6.19 -3.53 2.40
CA ARG A 94 -4.93 -4.26 2.62
C ARG A 94 -4.99 -5.69 2.08
N SER A 95 -6.05 -6.42 2.42
CA SER A 95 -6.19 -7.82 1.98
C SER A 95 -6.33 -7.96 0.46
N ARG A 96 -6.80 -6.91 -0.22
CA ARG A 96 -6.97 -6.89 -1.68
C ARG A 96 -5.67 -6.55 -2.38
N TYR A 97 -4.95 -5.54 -1.89
CA TYR A 97 -3.61 -5.23 -2.37
C TYR A 97 -2.63 -6.38 -2.16
N ALA A 98 -2.71 -7.09 -1.03
CA ALA A 98 -1.87 -8.26 -0.80
C ALA A 98 -2.14 -9.37 -1.84
N ARG A 99 -3.41 -9.65 -2.15
CA ARG A 99 -3.78 -10.61 -3.20
C ARG A 99 -3.32 -10.14 -4.58
N LEU A 100 -3.51 -8.86 -4.90
CA LEU A 100 -3.11 -8.27 -6.18
C LEU A 100 -1.58 -8.30 -6.38
N LEU A 101 -0.80 -8.08 -5.33
CA LEU A 101 0.67 -8.23 -5.38
C LEU A 101 1.08 -9.67 -5.68
N ILE A 102 0.44 -10.65 -5.02
CA ILE A 102 0.70 -12.07 -5.27
C ILE A 102 0.25 -12.50 -6.68
N GLU A 103 -0.87 -11.96 -7.15
CA GLU A 103 -1.39 -12.22 -8.49
C GLU A 103 -0.43 -11.71 -9.58
N ARG A 104 0.14 -10.50 -9.38
CA ARG A 104 1.10 -9.89 -10.31
C ARG A 104 2.51 -10.49 -10.20
N HIS A 105 2.91 -10.90 -9.00
CA HIS A 105 4.22 -11.48 -8.70
C HIS A 105 4.05 -12.78 -7.89
N PRO A 106 3.66 -13.90 -8.54
CA PRO A 106 3.43 -15.18 -7.85
C PRO A 106 4.64 -15.68 -7.06
N GLU A 107 5.86 -15.30 -7.48
CA GLU A 107 7.11 -15.61 -6.80
C GLU A 107 7.28 -14.91 -5.44
N TRP A 108 6.50 -13.86 -5.17
CA TRP A 108 6.50 -13.16 -3.87
C TRP A 108 5.54 -13.81 -2.85
N ALA A 109 4.63 -14.69 -3.29
CA ALA A 109 3.68 -15.40 -2.43
C ALA A 109 4.30 -16.02 -1.15
N PRO A 110 5.45 -16.73 -1.19
CA PRO A 110 6.03 -17.29 0.03
C PRO A 110 6.58 -16.24 1.01
N ARG A 111 6.80 -14.99 0.56
CA ARG A 111 7.33 -13.89 1.37
C ARG A 111 6.23 -12.96 1.89
N ILE A 112 5.11 -12.83 1.17
CA ILE A 112 4.01 -11.92 1.51
C ILE A 112 3.07 -12.58 2.52
N GLU A 113 2.96 -12.00 3.71
CA GLU A 113 1.97 -12.42 4.69
C GLU A 113 0.59 -11.83 4.38
N VAL A 114 -0.30 -12.68 3.87
CA VAL A 114 -1.74 -12.45 3.93
C VAL A 114 -2.23 -12.89 5.31
N ARG A 115 -2.64 -11.94 6.16
CA ARG A 115 -3.39 -12.34 7.36
C ARG A 115 -4.66 -13.04 6.90
N ALA A 116 -4.77 -14.35 7.17
CA ALA A 116 -6.08 -15.00 7.17
C ALA A 116 -6.93 -14.21 8.16
N LEU A 117 -8.11 -13.73 7.74
CA LEU A 117 -9.09 -13.23 8.69
C LEU A 117 -9.29 -14.36 9.70
N ARG A 118 -8.86 -14.16 10.95
CA ARG A 118 -9.42 -14.91 12.05
C ARG A 118 -10.86 -14.43 12.15
N SER A 119 -11.77 -15.16 11.51
CA SER A 119 -13.14 -15.22 11.96
C SER A 119 -13.08 -15.88 13.33
N ASP A 120 -13.24 -15.07 14.37
CA ASP A 120 -13.65 -15.56 15.70
C ASP A 120 -15.18 -15.51 15.75
#